data_AF-A0A640SN66-F1
#
_entry.id   AF-A0A640SN66-F1
#
_cell.length_a   1.000
_cell.length_b   1.000
_cell.length_c   1.000
_cell.angle_alpha   90.00
_cell.angle_beta   90.00
_cell.angle_gamma   90.00
#
_symmetry.space_group_name_H-M   'P 1'
#
loop_
_entity.id
_entity.type
_entity.pdbx_description
1 polymer ?
#
loop_
_entity_poly.entity_id
_entity_poly.type
_entity_poly.pdbx_seq_one_letter_code
_entity_poly.pdbx_strand_id
1 'polypeptide(L)'
;MPADHTPVMELLHASHASAQREAPVRRGDDPACQVVLRAAKADADDGGMDRLTSLALGTAVCASDLTAVLADHKNITTQQLMDELAAARRAQGAGDTAMPDLLLAMRAKDPDQAVELLGNLIAGDHDTFLDLIVEVGGYAATCVSLLAILEISPVEDTLAELAETVQQFFAGKQPPHAEATEQRR
;
A
#
# COMPACT_ATOMS: atom_id res chain seq x y z
N MET A 1 17.61 -4.90 -14.14
CA MET A 1 16.48 -4.13 -14.73
C MET A 1 16.10 -3.08 -13.71
N PRO A 2 15.95 -1.78 -14.07
CA PRO A 2 15.40 -0.83 -13.12
C PRO A 2 13.99 -1.31 -12.73
N ALA A 3 13.68 -1.31 -11.43
CA ALA A 3 12.35 -1.65 -10.97
C ALA A 3 11.35 -0.66 -11.58
N ASP A 4 10.43 -1.18 -12.37
CA ASP A 4 9.38 -0.39 -13.00
C ASP A 4 8.30 -0.10 -11.94
N HIS A 5 8.08 1.16 -11.63
CA HIS A 5 7.08 1.61 -10.65
C HIS A 5 5.67 1.66 -11.24
N THR A 6 5.55 1.54 -12.57
CA THR A 6 4.28 1.58 -13.30
C THR A 6 3.24 0.59 -12.74
N PRO A 7 3.57 -0.68 -12.42
CA PRO A 7 2.60 -1.62 -11.86
C PRO A 7 2.03 -1.21 -10.50
N VAL A 8 2.81 -0.50 -9.67
CA VAL A 8 2.36 0.02 -8.37
C VAL A 8 1.33 1.12 -8.58
N MET A 9 1.61 2.06 -9.49
CA MET A 9 0.65 3.12 -9.83
C MET A 9 -0.60 2.56 -10.51
N GLU A 10 -0.47 1.58 -11.40
CA GLU A 10 -1.62 0.86 -11.97
C GLU A 10 -2.49 0.24 -10.87
N LEU A 11 -1.89 -0.39 -9.87
CA LEU A 11 -2.62 -0.98 -8.74
C LEU A 11 -3.33 0.09 -7.91
N LEU A 12 -2.67 1.22 -7.59
CA LEU A 12 -3.28 2.31 -6.82
C LEU A 12 -4.47 2.94 -7.56
N HIS A 13 -4.31 3.22 -8.87
CA HIS A 13 -5.41 3.72 -9.70
C HIS A 13 -6.56 2.71 -9.81
N ALA A 14 -6.25 1.42 -10.01
CA ALA A 14 -7.24 0.37 -10.09
C ALA A 14 -8.00 0.21 -8.76
N SER A 15 -7.29 0.25 -7.63
CA SER A 15 -7.87 0.16 -6.29
C SER A 15 -8.78 1.36 -5.99
N HIS A 16 -8.35 2.57 -6.34
CA HIS A 16 -9.16 3.78 -6.17
C HIS A 16 -10.41 3.78 -7.06
N ALA A 17 -10.28 3.40 -8.34
CA ALA A 17 -11.42 3.26 -9.23
C ALA A 17 -12.42 2.20 -8.75
N SER A 18 -11.94 1.13 -8.11
CA SER A 18 -12.77 0.06 -7.55
C SER A 18 -13.47 0.48 -6.27
N ALA A 19 -12.82 1.26 -5.41
CA ALA A 19 -13.41 1.82 -4.20
C ALA A 19 -14.62 2.74 -4.48
N GLN A 20 -14.69 3.32 -5.68
CA GLN A 20 -15.80 4.16 -6.13
C GLN A 20 -16.96 3.38 -6.80
N ARG A 21 -16.85 2.05 -6.94
CA ARG A 21 -17.81 1.20 -7.65
C ARG A 21 -18.44 0.17 -6.70
N GLU A 22 -19.58 -0.38 -7.11
CA GLU A 22 -20.11 -1.58 -6.46
C GLU A 22 -19.13 -2.74 -6.62
N ALA A 23 -18.93 -3.49 -5.53
CA ALA A 23 -18.00 -4.61 -5.52
C ALA A 23 -18.40 -5.66 -6.58
N PRO A 24 -17.45 -6.14 -7.41
CA PRO A 24 -17.76 -7.10 -8.45
C PRO A 24 -18.20 -8.45 -7.87
N VAL A 25 -19.07 -9.15 -8.60
CA VAL A 25 -19.60 -10.46 -8.19
C VAL A 25 -18.50 -11.53 -8.10
N ARG A 26 -17.43 -11.39 -8.88
CA ARG A 26 -16.26 -12.28 -8.86
C ARG A 26 -15.01 -11.48 -8.58
N ARG A 27 -14.16 -12.02 -7.70
CA ARG A 27 -12.86 -11.43 -7.35
C ARG A 27 -11.98 -11.15 -8.57
N GLY A 28 -11.97 -12.03 -9.57
CA GLY A 28 -11.19 -11.86 -10.80
C GLY A 28 -11.67 -10.71 -11.71
N ASP A 29 -12.87 -10.18 -11.47
CA ASP A 29 -13.40 -9.03 -12.21
C ASP A 29 -13.00 -7.70 -11.54
N ASP A 30 -12.40 -7.75 -10.35
CA ASP A 30 -11.86 -6.58 -9.66
C ASP A 30 -10.59 -6.06 -10.37
N PRO A 31 -10.57 -4.79 -10.79
CA PRO A 31 -9.42 -4.18 -11.47
C PRO A 31 -8.09 -4.31 -10.70
N ALA A 32 -8.11 -4.17 -9.37
CA ALA A 32 -6.91 -4.30 -8.55
C ALA A 32 -6.42 -5.76 -8.54
N CYS A 33 -7.34 -6.72 -8.42
CA CYS A 33 -7.02 -8.14 -8.55
C CYS A 33 -6.43 -8.46 -9.93
N GLN A 34 -6.91 -7.86 -11.00
CA GLN A 34 -6.37 -8.08 -12.36
C GLN A 34 -4.94 -7.57 -12.51
N VAL A 35 -4.56 -6.47 -11.85
CA VAL A 35 -3.16 -5.99 -11.83
C VAL A 35 -2.27 -7.03 -11.14
N VAL A 36 -2.69 -7.52 -9.97
CA VAL A 36 -1.93 -8.53 -9.20
C VAL A 36 -1.81 -9.84 -9.97
N LEU A 37 -2.89 -10.33 -10.59
CA LEU A 37 -2.87 -11.56 -11.40
C LEU A 37 -1.98 -11.43 -12.65
N ARG A 38 -1.91 -10.25 -13.27
CA ARG A 38 -0.98 -10.00 -14.39
C ARG A 38 0.47 -10.06 -13.92
N ALA A 39 0.78 -9.48 -12.76
CA ALA A 39 2.13 -9.55 -12.18
C ALA A 39 2.50 -11.00 -11.82
N ALA A 40 1.58 -11.73 -11.16
CA ALA A 40 1.79 -13.13 -10.80
C ALA A 40 2.04 -14.02 -12.02
N LYS A 41 1.28 -13.81 -13.11
CA LYS A 41 1.49 -14.54 -14.36
C LYS A 41 2.87 -14.26 -14.97
N ALA A 42 3.28 -12.99 -15.02
CA ALA A 42 4.58 -12.63 -15.57
C ALA A 42 5.74 -13.21 -14.74
N ASP A 43 5.60 -13.22 -13.42
CA ASP A 43 6.56 -13.86 -12.51
C ASP A 43 6.62 -15.39 -12.72
N ALA A 44 5.47 -16.05 -12.90
CA ALA A 44 5.41 -17.47 -13.21
C ALA A 44 6.06 -17.82 -14.57
N ASP A 45 5.88 -16.97 -15.58
CA ASP A 45 6.48 -17.12 -16.91
C ASP A 45 8.01 -16.94 -16.87
N ASP A 46 8.51 -16.02 -16.03
CA ASP A 46 9.95 -15.71 -15.85
C ASP A 46 10.63 -16.60 -14.77
N GLY A 47 9.86 -17.42 -14.05
CA GLY A 47 10.36 -18.30 -12.97
C GLY A 47 10.83 -17.54 -11.71
N GLY A 48 10.28 -16.36 -11.45
CA GLY A 48 10.69 -15.46 -10.36
C GLY A 48 9.51 -14.97 -9.51
N MET A 49 9.81 -14.03 -8.60
CA MET A 49 8.84 -13.36 -7.72
C MET A 49 9.09 -11.85 -7.63
N ASP A 50 9.93 -11.32 -8.52
CA ASP A 50 10.46 -9.97 -8.43
C ASP A 50 9.36 -8.93 -8.63
N ARG A 51 8.40 -9.20 -9.53
CA ARG A 51 7.33 -8.25 -9.85
C ARG A 51 6.32 -8.17 -8.72
N LEU A 52 5.89 -9.31 -8.19
CA LEU A 52 4.97 -9.35 -7.05
C LEU A 52 5.61 -8.76 -5.78
N THR A 53 6.89 -9.05 -5.53
CA THR A 53 7.62 -8.48 -4.38
C THR A 53 7.75 -6.96 -4.52
N SER A 54 8.09 -6.47 -5.72
CA SER A 54 8.13 -5.03 -6.01
C SER A 54 6.75 -4.39 -5.87
N LEU A 55 5.70 -5.07 -6.34
CA LEU A 55 4.32 -4.59 -6.23
C LEU A 55 3.88 -4.49 -4.76
N ALA A 56 4.18 -5.50 -3.93
CA ALA A 56 3.89 -5.50 -2.51
C ALA A 56 4.60 -4.36 -1.77
N LEU A 57 5.93 -4.25 -1.92
CA LEU A 57 6.75 -3.25 -1.23
C LEU A 57 6.43 -1.82 -1.69
N GLY A 58 6.27 -1.62 -2.99
CA GLY A 58 5.93 -0.31 -3.56
C GLY A 58 4.55 0.18 -3.12
N THR A 59 3.57 -0.71 -3.02
CA THR A 59 2.24 -0.33 -2.53
C THR A 59 2.25 -0.11 -1.02
N ALA A 60 3.03 -0.90 -0.27
CA ALA A 60 3.17 -0.76 1.17
C ALA A 60 3.85 0.55 1.58
N VAL A 61 4.86 1.04 0.84
CA VAL A 61 5.46 2.35 1.12
C VAL A 61 4.45 3.48 0.92
N CYS A 62 3.64 3.44 -0.14
CA CYS A 62 2.56 4.41 -0.36
C CYS A 62 1.55 4.38 0.78
N ALA A 63 1.04 3.20 1.12
CA ALA A 63 0.08 3.02 2.20
C ALA A 63 0.63 3.51 3.55
N SER A 64 1.91 3.23 3.85
CA SER A 64 2.60 3.70 5.05
C SER A 64 2.69 5.23 5.09
N ASP A 65 3.08 5.88 4.00
CA ASP A 65 3.18 7.34 3.93
C ASP A 65 1.82 8.02 4.09
N LEU A 66 0.79 7.51 3.40
CA LEU A 66 -0.59 8.00 3.57
C LEU A 66 -1.09 7.82 5.01
N THR A 67 -0.76 6.69 5.65
CA THR A 67 -1.09 6.44 7.06
C THR A 67 -0.44 7.48 7.96
N ALA A 68 0.82 7.82 7.70
CA ALA A 68 1.54 8.82 8.48
C ALA A 68 0.88 10.20 8.37
N VAL A 69 0.46 10.62 7.17
CA VAL A 69 -0.27 11.89 6.97
C VAL A 69 -1.60 11.88 7.74
N LEU A 70 -2.37 10.78 7.67
CA LEU A 70 -3.64 10.66 8.41
C LEU A 70 -3.45 10.64 9.92
N ALA A 71 -2.39 9.99 10.41
CA ALA A 71 -2.06 9.94 11.84
C ALA A 71 -1.64 11.32 12.36
N ASP A 72 -0.81 12.04 11.60
CA ASP A 72 -0.39 13.41 11.92
C ASP A 72 -1.60 14.36 11.98
N HIS A 73 -2.50 14.29 11.01
CA HIS A 73 -3.75 15.07 11.01
C HIS A 73 -4.62 14.79 12.25
N LYS A 74 -4.63 13.55 12.76
CA LYS A 74 -5.33 13.16 13.99
C LYS A 74 -4.54 13.45 15.27
N ASN A 75 -3.31 13.96 15.16
CA ASN A 75 -2.38 14.16 16.27
C ASN A 75 -2.13 12.88 17.08
N ILE A 76 -1.98 11.75 16.39
CA ILE A 76 -1.66 10.44 16.96
C ILE A 76 -0.49 9.79 16.21
N THR A 77 0.08 8.74 16.79
CA THR A 77 1.14 7.98 16.11
C THR A 77 0.57 7.04 15.05
N THR A 78 1.37 6.70 14.04
CA THR A 78 1.04 5.67 13.05
C THR A 78 0.68 4.33 13.70
N GLN A 79 1.38 3.96 14.78
CA GLN A 79 1.07 2.77 15.58
C GLN A 79 -0.36 2.82 16.14
N GLN A 80 -0.74 3.93 16.78
CA GLN A 80 -2.08 4.09 17.35
C GLN A 80 -3.17 4.02 16.28
N LEU A 81 -2.94 4.61 15.10
CA LEU A 81 -3.89 4.54 14.00
C LEU A 81 -4.04 3.10 13.47
N MET A 82 -2.95 2.34 13.39
CA MET A 82 -2.97 0.91 13.03
C MET A 82 -3.67 0.06 14.09
N ASP A 83 -3.46 0.33 15.37
CA ASP A 83 -4.14 -0.37 16.47
C ASP A 83 -5.66 -0.12 16.45
N GLU A 84 -6.08 1.12 16.18
CA GLU A 84 -7.50 1.50 15.97
C GLU A 84 -8.10 0.75 14.78
N LEU A 85 -7.39 0.68 13.65
CA LEU A 85 -7.81 -0.05 12.46
C LEU A 85 -7.98 -1.54 12.76
N ALA A 86 -7.01 -2.16 13.42
CA ALA A 86 -7.06 -3.57 13.79
C ALA A 86 -8.23 -3.85 14.77
N ALA A 87 -8.45 -2.98 15.75
CA ALA A 87 -9.59 -3.09 16.66
C ALA A 87 -10.94 -2.99 15.91
N ALA A 88 -11.07 -2.03 14.98
CA ALA A 88 -12.28 -1.85 14.18
C ALA A 88 -12.56 -3.06 13.26
N ARG A 89 -11.52 -3.69 12.72
CA ARG A 89 -11.64 -4.92 11.91
C ARG A 89 -12.11 -6.11 12.74
N ARG A 90 -11.52 -6.33 13.92
CA ARG A 90 -11.95 -7.39 14.85
C ARG A 90 -13.40 -7.20 15.30
N ALA A 91 -13.82 -5.96 15.55
CA ALA A 91 -15.20 -5.64 15.90
C ALA A 91 -16.19 -5.99 14.78
N GLN A 92 -15.75 -5.99 13.51
CA GLN A 92 -16.52 -6.40 12.35
C GLN A 92 -16.40 -7.89 12.02
N GLY A 93 -15.69 -8.67 12.83
CA GLY A 93 -15.46 -10.09 12.61
C GLY A 93 -14.48 -10.41 11.48
N ALA A 94 -13.70 -9.42 11.02
CA ALA A 94 -12.62 -9.66 10.06
C ALA A 94 -11.42 -10.32 10.76
N GLY A 95 -10.78 -11.27 10.08
CA GLY A 95 -9.55 -11.90 10.55
C GLY A 95 -8.38 -10.93 10.62
N ASP A 96 -7.40 -11.25 11.46
CA ASP A 96 -6.12 -10.56 11.48
C ASP A 96 -5.39 -10.80 10.14
N THR A 97 -4.79 -9.74 9.60
CA THR A 97 -4.01 -9.79 8.33
C THR A 97 -2.63 -9.22 8.56
N ALA A 98 -1.68 -9.53 7.67
CA ALA A 98 -0.31 -9.07 7.78
C ALA A 98 -0.12 -7.59 7.35
N MET A 99 -1.19 -6.93 6.88
CA MET A 99 -1.13 -5.55 6.39
C MET A 99 -0.63 -4.55 7.46
N PRO A 100 -1.19 -4.49 8.69
CA PRO A 100 -0.72 -3.51 9.68
C PRO A 100 0.77 -3.66 10.01
N ASP A 101 1.23 -4.90 10.19
CA ASP A 101 2.64 -5.20 10.48
C ASP A 101 3.55 -4.81 9.32
N LEU A 102 3.13 -5.05 8.07
CA LEU A 102 3.85 -4.64 6.88
C LEU A 102 3.98 -3.10 6.80
N LEU A 103 2.90 -2.35 7.04
CA LEU A 103 2.94 -0.89 7.00
C LEU A 103 3.86 -0.31 8.09
N LEU A 104 3.83 -0.91 9.30
CA LEU A 104 4.70 -0.52 10.39
C LEU A 104 6.18 -0.82 10.09
N ALA A 105 6.49 -1.97 9.49
CA ALA A 105 7.85 -2.31 9.07
C ALA A 105 8.38 -1.32 8.01
N MET A 106 7.54 -0.96 7.02
CA MET A 106 7.90 0.07 6.03
C MET A 106 8.17 1.42 6.68
N ARG A 107 7.36 1.81 7.68
CA ARG A 107 7.55 3.07 8.41
C ARG A 107 8.80 3.07 9.28
N ALA A 108 9.12 1.95 9.91
CA ALA A 108 10.31 1.78 10.74
C ALA A 108 11.63 1.83 9.93
N LYS A 109 11.54 1.82 8.59
CA LYS A 109 12.68 1.67 7.68
C LYS A 109 13.48 0.41 8.00
N ASP A 110 12.77 -0.65 8.37
CA ASP A 110 13.34 -1.97 8.59
C ASP A 110 13.01 -2.85 7.37
N PRO A 111 13.79 -2.73 6.28
CA PRO A 111 13.55 -3.49 5.06
C PRO A 111 13.71 -4.99 5.29
N ASP A 112 14.54 -5.40 6.25
CA ASP A 112 14.76 -6.82 6.56
C ASP A 112 13.49 -7.42 7.18
N GLN A 113 12.82 -6.71 8.09
CA GLN A 113 11.54 -7.14 8.65
C GLN A 113 10.43 -7.21 7.59
N ALA A 114 10.35 -6.22 6.69
CA ALA A 114 9.37 -6.24 5.61
C ALA A 114 9.61 -7.41 4.64
N VAL A 115 10.87 -7.65 4.26
CA VAL A 115 11.25 -8.76 3.38
C VAL A 115 11.00 -10.12 4.05
N GLU A 116 11.31 -10.26 5.34
CA GLU A 116 11.04 -11.49 6.10
C GLU A 116 9.54 -11.80 6.15
N LEU A 117 8.71 -10.79 6.44
CA LEU A 117 7.25 -10.95 6.48
C LEU A 117 6.70 -11.41 5.12
N LEU A 118 7.12 -10.77 4.02
CA LEU A 118 6.70 -11.17 2.68
C LEU A 118 7.24 -12.56 2.32
N GLY A 119 8.48 -12.88 2.66
CA GLY A 119 9.10 -14.19 2.42
C GLY A 119 8.36 -15.32 3.13
N ASN A 120 7.93 -15.10 4.38
CA ASN A 120 7.15 -16.06 5.15
C ASN A 120 5.77 -16.33 4.52
N LEU A 121 5.11 -15.28 4.00
CA LEU A 121 3.83 -15.43 3.31
C LEU A 121 4.00 -16.20 1.99
N ILE A 122 5.03 -15.87 1.20
CA ILE A 122 5.34 -16.57 -0.05
C ILE A 122 5.60 -18.07 0.19
N ALA A 123 6.33 -18.40 1.26
CA ALA A 123 6.66 -19.78 1.60
C ALA A 123 5.48 -20.58 2.18
N GLY A 124 4.54 -19.91 2.85
CA GLY A 124 3.41 -20.53 3.52
C GLY A 124 2.17 -20.66 2.65
N ASP A 125 1.68 -19.54 2.12
CA ASP A 125 0.45 -19.46 1.33
C ASP A 125 0.52 -18.32 0.31
N HIS A 126 0.76 -18.69 -0.94
CA HIS A 126 0.88 -17.76 -2.05
C HIS A 126 -0.42 -16.96 -2.29
N ASP A 127 -1.59 -17.57 -2.11
CA ASP A 127 -2.86 -16.86 -2.31
C ASP A 127 -3.05 -15.77 -1.24
N THR A 128 -2.65 -16.05 0.01
CA THR A 128 -2.62 -15.05 1.08
C THR A 128 -1.64 -13.90 0.77
N PHE A 129 -0.51 -14.18 0.13
CA PHE A 129 0.43 -13.13 -0.31
C PHE A 129 -0.18 -12.25 -1.41
N LEU A 130 -0.86 -12.83 -2.41
CA LEU A 130 -1.55 -12.05 -3.45
C LEU A 130 -2.69 -11.21 -2.86
N ASP A 131 -3.44 -11.79 -1.91
CA ASP A 131 -4.53 -11.11 -1.21
C ASP A 131 -4.02 -9.92 -0.39
N LEU A 132 -2.86 -10.04 0.24
CA LEU A 132 -2.21 -8.93 0.94
C LEU A 132 -1.91 -7.77 0.00
N ILE A 133 -1.42 -8.02 -1.22
CA ILE A 133 -1.12 -6.95 -2.19
C ILE A 133 -2.40 -6.18 -2.55
N VAL A 134 -3.50 -6.90 -2.82
CA VAL A 134 -4.79 -6.28 -3.11
C VAL A 134 -5.31 -5.50 -1.90
N GLU A 135 -5.18 -6.07 -0.69
CA GLU A 135 -5.60 -5.44 0.55
C GLU A 135 -4.86 -4.12 0.81
N VAL A 136 -3.54 -4.11 0.66
CA VAL A 136 -2.71 -2.91 0.83
C VAL A 136 -3.09 -1.85 -0.21
N GLY A 137 -3.37 -2.24 -1.46
CA GLY A 137 -3.85 -1.35 -2.50
C GLY A 137 -5.21 -0.72 -2.17
N GLY A 138 -6.17 -1.53 -1.70
CA GLY A 138 -7.49 -1.07 -1.25
C GLY A 138 -7.41 -0.13 -0.04
N TYR A 139 -6.52 -0.42 0.90
CA TYR A 139 -6.25 0.46 2.04
C TYR A 139 -5.65 1.79 1.60
N ALA A 140 -4.64 1.79 0.72
CA ALA A 140 -4.06 3.01 0.16
C ALA A 140 -5.12 3.88 -0.54
N ALA A 141 -5.98 3.26 -1.37
CA ALA A 141 -7.09 3.95 -2.02
C ALA A 141 -8.09 4.57 -1.03
N THR A 142 -8.36 3.88 0.08
CA THR A 142 -9.19 4.40 1.17
C THR A 142 -8.53 5.61 1.80
N CYS A 143 -7.22 5.57 2.06
CA CYS A 143 -6.48 6.70 2.62
C CYS A 143 -6.48 7.90 1.68
N VAL A 144 -6.26 7.71 0.37
CA VAL A 144 -6.37 8.78 -0.64
C VAL A 144 -7.75 9.44 -0.59
N SER A 145 -8.82 8.63 -0.53
CA SER A 145 -10.19 9.14 -0.44
C SER A 145 -10.43 9.92 0.86
N LEU A 146 -9.89 9.44 1.98
CA LEU A 146 -9.99 10.11 3.28
C LEU A 146 -9.25 11.45 3.31
N LEU A 147 -8.05 11.53 2.72
CA LEU A 147 -7.30 12.79 2.62
C LEU A 147 -8.09 13.85 1.84
N ALA A 148 -8.76 13.45 0.75
CA ALA A 148 -9.62 14.32 -0.02
C ALA A 148 -10.88 14.76 0.75
N ILE A 149 -11.54 13.84 1.45
CA ILE A 149 -12.72 14.14 2.29
C ILE A 149 -12.37 15.09 3.44
N LEU A 150 -11.17 14.95 4.01
CA LEU A 150 -10.66 15.81 5.09
C LEU A 150 -10.08 17.14 4.59
N GLU A 151 -10.18 17.42 3.28
CA GLU A 151 -9.63 18.63 2.63
C GLU A 151 -8.12 18.81 2.85
N ILE A 152 -7.38 17.72 3.10
CA ILE A 152 -5.92 17.72 3.30
C ILE A 152 -5.20 17.81 1.95
N SER A 153 -5.59 16.95 1.00
CA SER A 153 -5.03 16.92 -0.35
C SER A 153 -6.04 16.35 -1.34
N PRO A 154 -6.21 16.95 -2.54
CA PRO A 154 -7.00 16.35 -3.61
C PRO A 154 -6.47 14.98 -4.04
N VAL A 155 -7.36 14.16 -4.60
CA VAL A 155 -7.02 12.81 -5.07
C VAL A 155 -5.91 12.83 -6.13
N GLU A 156 -6.00 13.73 -7.12
CA GLU A 156 -5.04 13.81 -8.22
C GLU A 156 -3.63 14.19 -7.73
N ASP A 157 -3.55 15.17 -6.85
CA ASP A 157 -2.30 15.63 -6.25
C ASP A 157 -1.68 14.53 -5.38
N THR A 158 -2.49 13.88 -4.54
CA THR A 158 -2.04 12.74 -3.71
C THR A 158 -1.48 11.62 -4.58
N LEU A 159 -2.16 11.23 -5.67
CA LEU A 159 -1.67 10.17 -6.55
C LEU A 159 -0.38 10.56 -7.29
N ALA A 160 -0.22 11.84 -7.64
CA ALA A 160 1.03 12.35 -8.23
C ALA A 160 2.20 12.29 -7.24
N GLU A 161 1.99 12.71 -5.98
CA GLU A 161 2.98 12.61 -4.91
C GLU A 161 3.38 11.15 -4.64
N LEU A 162 2.41 10.23 -4.64
CA LEU A 162 2.70 8.80 -4.48
C LEU A 162 3.55 8.24 -5.62
N ALA A 163 3.36 8.71 -6.86
CA ALA A 163 4.20 8.30 -7.98
C ALA A 163 5.67 8.70 -7.75
N GLU A 164 5.90 9.91 -7.23
CA GLU A 164 7.24 10.36 -6.84
C GLU A 164 7.82 9.52 -5.71
N THR A 165 7.02 9.22 -4.67
CA THR A 165 7.43 8.35 -3.54
C THR A 165 7.89 6.98 -4.03
N VAL A 166 7.13 6.33 -4.91
CA VAL A 166 7.47 4.99 -5.42
C VAL A 166 8.72 5.05 -6.30
N GLN A 167 8.83 6.07 -7.15
CA GLN A 167 10.02 6.27 -7.98
C GLN A 167 11.28 6.43 -7.13
N GLN A 168 11.18 7.23 -6.07
CA GLN A 168 12.25 7.49 -5.11
C GLN A 168 12.64 6.22 -4.34
N PHE A 169 11.65 5.47 -3.84
CA PHE A 169 11.83 4.19 -3.17
C PHE A 169 12.64 3.20 -4.05
N PHE A 170 12.25 3.00 -5.30
CA PHE A 170 12.96 2.08 -6.19
C PHE A 170 14.32 2.60 -6.70
N ALA A 171 14.52 3.92 -6.72
CA ALA A 171 15.82 4.52 -7.03
C ALA A 171 16.83 4.40 -5.87
N GLY A 172 16.43 3.86 -4.72
CA GLY A 172 17.23 3.87 -3.48
C GLY A 172 17.45 5.28 -2.93
N LYS A 173 16.72 6.27 -3.45
CA LYS A 173 16.75 7.67 -3.02
C LYS A 173 15.52 7.88 -2.18
N GLN A 174 15.65 7.70 -0.88
CA GLN A 174 14.53 7.86 0.03
C GLN A 174 13.87 9.23 -0.14
N PRO A 175 12.52 9.33 -0.10
CA PRO A 175 11.88 10.64 -0.07
C PRO A 175 12.37 11.44 1.13
N PRO A 176 12.64 12.75 0.97
CA PRO A 176 12.59 13.63 2.13
C PRO A 176 11.16 13.51 2.65
N HIS A 177 10.99 12.96 3.84
CA HIS A 177 9.73 13.18 4.55
C HIS A 177 9.52 14.70 4.53
N ALA A 178 8.31 15.13 4.13
CA ALA A 178 7.92 16.52 4.30
C ALA A 178 8.03 16.83 5.79
N GLU A 179 9.20 17.32 6.21
CA GLU A 179 9.31 18.15 7.38
C GLU A 179 8.36 19.30 7.08
N ALA A 180 7.20 19.26 7.75
CA ALA A 180 6.31 20.40 7.81
C ALA A 180 7.22 21.61 8.07
N THR A 181 7.35 22.47 7.06
CA THR A 181 8.13 23.67 7.19
C THR A 181 7.37 24.52 8.20
N GLU A 182 7.73 24.39 9.48
CA GLU A 182 7.51 25.42 10.47
C GLU A 182 8.17 26.69 9.95
N GLN A 183 7.43 27.49 9.19
CA GLN A 183 7.61 28.92 9.14
C GLN A 183 6.41 29.57 9.83
N ARG A 184 6.41 29.44 11.17
CA ARG A 184 5.94 30.52 12.02
C ARG A 184 6.97 31.65 12.00
N ARG A 185 6.69 32.72 11.26
CA ARG A 185 6.60 34.11 11.76
C ARG A 185 6.43 35.10 10.62
#